data_AF-A0A9D4QQ45-F1
#
_entry.id   AF-A0A9D4QQ45-F1
#
_cell.length_a   1.000
_cell.length_b   1.000
_cell.length_c   1.000
_cell.angle_alpha   90.00
_cell.angle_beta   90.00
_cell.angle_gamma   90.00
#
_symmetry.space_group_name_H-M   'P 1'
#
loop_
_entity.id
_entity.type
_entity.pdbx_description
1 polymer ?
#
loop_
_entity_poly.entity_id
_entity_poly.type
_entity_poly.pdbx_seq_one_letter_code
_entity_poly.pdbx_strand_id
1 'polypeptide(L)'
;MYVAQEMQLMVTDTMALHIQQTFFALQAESVEDSNRAFRHAAYRQYVLWMYGQLERSDRRTVPACCVKIIREKFPSDIGQYTGFIPARHGVGW
;
A
#
# COMPACT_ATOMS: atom_id res chain seq x y z
N MET A 1 -1.63 19.13 -3.75
CA MET A 1 -0.99 19.27 -2.41
C MET A 1 -1.88 18.73 -1.31
N TYR A 2 -3.17 19.07 -1.26
CA TYR A 2 -4.12 18.53 -0.25
C TYR A 2 -4.17 16.99 -0.17
N VAL A 3 -4.25 16.27 -1.29
CA VAL A 3 -4.34 14.79 -1.29
C VAL A 3 -3.10 14.12 -0.68
N ALA A 4 -1.92 14.71 -0.83
CA ALA A 4 -0.68 14.16 -0.24
C ALA A 4 -0.64 14.39 1.28
N GLN A 5 -1.15 15.53 1.74
CA GLN A 5 -1.19 15.88 3.16
C GLN A 5 -2.27 15.08 3.92
N GLU A 6 -3.45 14.90 3.32
CA GLU A 6 -4.51 14.00 3.81
C GLU A 6 -4.03 12.54 3.87
N MET A 7 -3.27 12.11 2.85
CA MET A 7 -2.69 10.79 2.85
C MET A 7 -1.64 10.61 3.96
N GLN A 8 -0.89 11.67 4.29
CA GLN A 8 0.08 11.62 5.37
C GLN A 8 -0.60 11.30 6.70
N LEU A 9 -1.75 11.96 6.98
CA LEU A 9 -2.64 11.66 8.12
C LEU A 9 -3.22 10.24 8.04
N MET A 10 -3.66 9.78 6.87
CA MET A 10 -4.17 8.40 6.72
C MET A 10 -3.10 7.36 7.07
N VAL A 11 -1.89 7.57 6.57
CA VAL A 11 -0.77 6.64 6.72
C VAL A 11 -0.22 6.64 8.16
N THR A 12 -0.42 7.72 8.93
CA THR A 12 -0.04 7.83 10.35
C THR A 12 -1.13 7.42 11.32
N ASP A 13 -2.39 7.78 11.09
CA ASP A 13 -3.41 7.83 12.14
C ASP A 13 -4.63 6.91 11.93
N THR A 14 -4.71 6.17 10.81
CA THR A 14 -5.83 5.24 10.65
C THR A 14 -5.67 3.98 11.49
N MET A 15 -6.61 3.75 12.41
CA MET A 15 -6.72 2.51 13.19
C MET A 15 -6.71 1.26 12.31
N ALA A 16 -7.24 1.34 11.09
CA ALA A 16 -7.24 0.25 10.12
C ALA A 16 -5.82 -0.14 9.64
N LEU A 17 -4.97 0.84 9.37
CA LEU A 17 -3.54 0.58 9.09
C LEU A 17 -2.87 0.05 10.35
N HIS A 18 -3.17 0.58 11.53
CA HIS A 18 -2.61 0.09 12.80
C HIS A 18 -2.96 -1.37 13.08
N ILE A 19 -4.21 -1.80 12.83
CA ILE A 19 -4.66 -3.18 12.98
C ILE A 19 -3.98 -4.08 11.94
N GLN A 20 -3.90 -3.64 10.67
CA GLN A 20 -3.15 -4.38 9.66
C GLN A 20 -1.66 -4.47 9.99
N GLN A 21 -1.08 -3.38 10.52
CA GLN A 21 0.32 -3.30 10.88
C GLN A 21 0.66 -4.24 12.03
N THR A 22 -0.15 -4.22 13.10
CA THR A 22 0.04 -5.10 14.25
C THR A 22 -0.14 -6.57 13.86
N PHE A 23 -1.16 -6.91 13.08
CA PHE A 23 -1.35 -8.28 12.61
C PHE A 23 -0.17 -8.78 11.75
N PHE A 24 0.30 -7.96 10.80
CA PHE A 24 1.42 -8.37 9.94
C PHE A 24 2.77 -8.37 10.68
N ALA A 25 3.00 -7.44 11.61
CA ALA A 25 4.22 -7.42 12.42
C ALA A 25 4.35 -8.68 13.30
N LEU A 26 3.23 -9.23 13.78
CA LEU A 26 3.22 -10.48 14.54
C LEU A 26 3.60 -11.70 13.68
N GLN A 27 3.51 -11.60 12.35
CA GLN A 27 3.83 -12.68 11.42
C GLN A 27 5.15 -12.48 10.65
N ALA A 28 5.78 -11.32 10.78
CA ALA A 28 6.96 -10.97 10.00
C ALA A 28 8.24 -11.56 10.62
N GLU A 29 9.02 -12.23 9.79
CA GLU A 29 10.32 -12.81 10.19
C GLU A 29 11.45 -11.75 10.14
N SER A 30 11.24 -10.66 9.40
CA SER A 30 12.19 -9.57 9.25
C SER A 30 11.54 -8.17 9.20
N VAL A 31 12.36 -7.14 9.39
CA VAL A 31 11.93 -5.73 9.25
C VAL A 31 11.58 -5.41 7.79
N GLU A 32 12.28 -5.98 6.81
CA GLU A 32 11.94 -5.82 5.39
C GLU A 32 10.57 -6.41 5.08
N ASP A 33 10.27 -7.60 5.62
CA ASP A 33 8.97 -8.25 5.41
C ASP A 33 7.85 -7.41 6.03
N SER A 34 8.10 -6.84 7.21
CA SER A 34 7.20 -5.89 7.87
C SER A 34 6.96 -4.66 7.00
N ASN A 35 8.03 -4.01 6.54
CA ASN A 35 7.95 -2.82 5.70
C ASN A 35 7.26 -3.11 4.37
N ARG A 36 7.54 -4.26 3.75
CA ARG A 36 6.87 -4.71 2.53
C ARG A 36 5.37 -4.88 2.76
N ALA A 37 4.96 -5.54 3.84
CA ALA A 37 3.56 -5.69 4.20
C ALA A 37 2.90 -4.32 4.44
N PHE A 38 3.59 -3.40 5.15
CA PHE A 38 3.09 -2.06 5.42
C PHE A 38 2.93 -1.22 4.15
N ARG A 39 3.86 -1.31 3.19
CA ARG A 39 3.70 -0.69 1.86
C ARG A 39 2.43 -1.19 1.17
N HIS A 40 2.23 -2.51 1.14
CA HIS A 40 1.06 -3.12 0.50
C HIS A 40 -0.25 -2.72 1.20
N ALA A 41 -0.27 -2.68 2.52
CA ALA A 41 -1.41 -2.19 3.31
C ALA A 41 -1.73 -0.73 2.98
N ALA A 42 -0.72 0.14 2.97
CA ALA A 42 -0.89 1.56 2.65
C ALA A 42 -1.40 1.79 1.22
N TYR A 43 -0.90 1.04 0.23
CA TYR A 43 -1.42 1.11 -1.15
C TYR A 43 -2.89 0.72 -1.22
N ARG A 44 -3.28 -0.37 -0.55
CA ARG A 44 -4.68 -0.83 -0.52
C ARG A 44 -5.59 0.16 0.20
N GLN A 45 -5.14 0.72 1.32
CA GLN A 45 -5.91 1.69 2.09
C GLN A 45 -6.16 2.97 1.27
N TYR A 46 -5.15 3.45 0.52
CA TYR A 46 -5.33 4.58 -0.38
C TYR A 46 -6.39 4.31 -1.45
N VAL A 47 -6.31 3.14 -2.10
CA VAL A 47 -7.26 2.75 -3.14
C VAL A 47 -8.68 2.65 -2.55
N LEU A 48 -8.82 2.06 -1.37
CA LEU A 48 -10.10 1.95 -0.67
C LEU A 48 -10.68 3.32 -0.31
N TRP A 49 -9.84 4.26 0.13
CA TRP A 49 -10.27 5.61 0.47
C TRP A 49 -10.75 6.40 -0.76
N MET A 50 -10.00 6.33 -1.86
CA MET A 50 -10.30 7.12 -3.06
C MET A 50 -11.42 6.54 -3.91
N TYR A 51 -11.51 5.21 -3.99
CA TYR A 51 -12.39 4.52 -4.93
C TYR A 51 -13.43 3.61 -4.25
N GLY A 52 -13.38 3.46 -2.93
CA GLY A 52 -14.21 2.50 -2.22
C GLY A 52 -13.77 1.06 -2.46
N GLN A 53 -14.68 0.12 -2.20
CA GLN A 53 -14.40 -1.30 -2.33
C GLN A 53 -14.42 -1.73 -3.80
N LEU A 54 -13.28 -2.23 -4.28
CA LEU A 54 -13.11 -2.70 -5.64
C LEU A 54 -13.22 -4.22 -5.75
N GLU A 55 -13.59 -4.69 -6.94
CA GLU A 55 -13.56 -6.11 -7.28
C GLU A 55 -12.12 -6.62 -7.41
N ARG A 56 -11.94 -7.95 -7.31
CA ARG A 56 -10.60 -8.57 -7.33
C ARG A 56 -9.83 -8.33 -8.64
N SER A 57 -10.55 -8.11 -9.73
CA SER A 57 -10.06 -7.79 -11.07
C SER A 57 -9.86 -6.29 -11.30
N ASP A 58 -10.49 -5.42 -10.50
CA ASP A 58 -10.33 -3.97 -10.64
C ASP A 58 -9.20 -3.49 -9.73
N ARG A 59 -8.00 -3.35 -10.33
CA ARG A 59 -6.82 -2.80 -9.67
C ARG A 59 -6.57 -1.38 -10.17
N ARG A 60 -6.45 -0.44 -9.23
CA ARG A 60 -6.15 0.97 -9.52
C ARG A 60 -4.73 1.34 -9.12
N THR A 61 -4.12 2.22 -9.90
CA THR A 61 -2.76 2.72 -9.67
C THR A 61 -2.77 3.82 -8.61
N VAL A 62 -1.82 3.78 -7.68
CA VAL A 62 -1.59 4.86 -6.71
C VAL A 62 -0.72 5.95 -7.38
N PRO A 63 -1.03 7.25 -7.22
CA PRO A 63 -0.22 8.33 -7.77
C PRO A 63 1.24 8.30 -7.31
N ALA A 64 2.16 8.78 -8.15
CA ALA A 64 3.59 8.73 -7.86
C ALA A 64 3.99 9.49 -6.58
N CYS A 65 3.35 10.62 -6.29
CA CYS A 65 3.59 11.39 -5.06
C CYS A 65 3.25 10.58 -3.80
N CYS A 66 2.12 9.90 -3.83
CA CYS A 66 1.64 9.01 -2.78
C CYS A 66 2.58 7.80 -2.60
N VAL A 67 3.03 7.20 -3.70
CA VAL A 67 3.99 6.09 -3.68
C VAL A 67 5.31 6.50 -3.03
N LYS A 68 5.81 7.71 -3.33
CA LYS A 68 7.05 8.23 -2.75
C LYS A 68 6.96 8.33 -1.23
N ILE A 69 5.90 8.94 -0.71
CA ILE A 69 5.66 9.09 0.74
C ILE A 69 5.60 7.72 1.43
N ILE A 70 4.87 6.75 0.85
CA ILE A 70 4.79 5.40 1.41
C ILE A 70 6.16 4.73 1.47
N ARG A 71 6.97 4.86 0.41
CA ARG A 71 8.31 4.25 0.36
C ARG A 71 9.31 4.93 1.29
N GLU A 72 9.19 6.23 1.51
CA GLU A 72 9.99 6.95 2.51
C GLU A 72 9.66 6.51 3.93
N LYS A 73 8.38 6.20 4.21
CA LYS A 73 7.95 5.73 5.53
C LYS A 73 8.30 4.25 5.78
N PHE A 74 8.19 3.42 4.75
CA PHE A 74 8.45 1.99 4.81
C PHE A 74 9.51 1.62 3.76
N PRO A 75 10.78 1.96 4.00
CA PRO A 75 11.84 1.74 3.03
C PRO A 75 12.08 0.26 2.76
N SER A 76 12.61 -0.05 1.58
CA SER A 76 13.19 -1.35 1.29
C SER A 76 14.69 -1.34 1.54
N ASP A 77 15.22 -2.38 2.18
CA ASP A 77 16.64 -2.51 2.52
C ASP A 77 17.56 -2.42 1.29
N ILE A 78 17.11 -2.97 0.15
CA ILE A 78 17.85 -3.01 -1.12
C ILE A 78 17.38 -1.86 -2.06
N GLY A 79 16.36 -1.11 -1.67
CA GLY A 79 15.76 -0.06 -2.51
C GLY A 79 15.05 -0.57 -3.77
N GLN A 80 14.84 -1.88 -3.89
CA GLN A 80 14.12 -2.47 -5.02
C GLN A 80 12.62 -2.55 -4.73
N TYR A 81 11.83 -2.01 -5.63
CA TYR A 81 10.37 -2.02 -5.53
C TYR A 81 9.74 -2.57 -6.80
N THR A 82 8.82 -3.52 -6.65
CA THR A 82 7.98 -3.95 -7.76
C THR A 82 7.00 -2.86 -8.15
N GLY A 83 6.86 -2.62 -9.46
CA GLY A 83 5.87 -1.70 -10.02
C GLY A 83 4.43 -2.23 -9.93
N PHE A 84 3.49 -1.48 -10.50
CA PHE A 84 2.09 -1.90 -10.56
C PHE A 84 1.93 -3.14 -11.44
N ILE A 85 1.27 -4.18 -10.91
CA ILE A 85 0.93 -5.40 -11.64
C ILE A 85 -0.57 -5.38 -11.92
N PRO A 86 -1.00 -5.25 -13.20
CA PRO A 86 -2.42 -5.25 -13.54
C PRO A 86 -3.07 -6.58 -13.16
N ALA A 87 -4.39 -6.57 -12.98
CA ALA A 87 -5.10 -7.82 -12.77
C ALA A 87 -4.92 -8.71 -14.01
N ARG A 88 -4.80 -10.03 -13.80
CA ARG A 88 -4.89 -10.96 -14.91
C ARG A 88 -6.30 -10.85 -15.47
N HIS A 89 -6.45 -10.16 -16.60
CA HIS A 89 -7.65 -10.33 -17.41
C HIS A 89 -7.67 -11.80 -17.81
N GLY A 90 -8.68 -12.54 -17.38
CA GLY A 90 -8.93 -13.89 -17.87
C GLY A 90 -9.34 -13.79 -19.34
N VAL A 91 -8.36 -13.76 -20.24
CA VAL A 91 -8.58 -13.95 -21.67
C VAL A 91 -7.75 -15.15 -22.07
N GLY A 92 -8.45 -16.26 -22.26
CA GLY A 92 -7.97 -17.34 -23.11
C GLY A 92 -7.76 -16.79 -24.51
N TRP A 93 -6.66 -17.25 -25.12
CA TRP A 93 -6.57 -17.46 -26.55
C TRP A 93 -6.55 -18.97 -26.74
#